data_AF-A0A939KYD0-F1
#
_entry.id   AF-A0A939KYD0-F1
#
_cell.length_a   1.000
_cell.length_b   1.000
_cell.length_c   1.000
_cell.angle_alpha   90.00
_cell.angle_beta   90.00
_cell.angle_gamma   90.00
#
_symmetry.space_group_name_H-M   'P 1'
#
loop_
_entity.id
_entity.type
_entity.pdbx_description
1 polymer ?
#
loop_
_entity_poly.entity_id
_entity_poly.type
_entity_poly.pdbx_seq_one_letter_code
_entity_poly.pdbx_strand_id
1 'polypeptide(L)'
;SPELMDEKMLNETLEVVYETLLMFEHDVVATRNFKGLVALSHPKHNLYYPMTDPSKHDREEVNEMGLRWNYLMDCIPRYFDGQTRIIQIAERHQLPFNNIYEYLQKFSDKDLVTLSPAPFKEPKKRNIPPY
;
A
#
# COMPACT_ATOMS: atom_id res chain seq x y z
N SER A 1 17.21 23.65 26.96
CA SER A 1 16.75 24.94 26.42
C SER A 1 16.30 24.71 24.97
N PRO A 2 15.65 25.67 24.30
CA PRO A 2 15.42 25.62 22.85
C PRO A 2 16.68 25.28 22.03
N GLU A 3 17.87 25.50 22.61
CA GLU A 3 19.18 25.20 22.03
C GLU A 3 19.53 23.70 22.01
N LEU A 4 18.73 22.84 22.67
CA LEU A 4 18.86 21.37 22.63
C LEU A 4 17.90 20.71 21.63
N MET A 5 16.98 21.47 21.03
CA MET A 5 16.05 20.97 20.02
C MET A 5 16.69 21.10 18.64
N ASP A 6 16.94 19.96 18.00
CA ASP A 6 17.34 19.89 16.60
C ASP A 6 16.09 19.92 15.72
N GLU A 7 15.97 20.96 14.88
CA GLU A 7 14.84 21.15 13.97
C GLU A 7 14.67 19.99 12.99
N LYS A 8 15.78 19.39 12.53
CA LYS A 8 15.75 18.23 11.64
C LYS A 8 15.12 17.03 12.35
N MET A 9 15.53 16.75 13.58
CA MET A 9 14.95 15.65 14.36
C MET A 9 13.46 15.89 14.68
N LEU A 10 13.07 17.15 14.89
CA LEU A 10 11.68 17.51 15.10
C LEU A 10 10.83 17.23 13.84
N ASN A 11 11.34 17.63 12.67
CA ASN A 11 10.66 17.38 11.40
C ASN A 11 10.59 15.88 11.09
N GLU A 12 11.67 15.12 11.28
CA GLU A 12 11.67 13.66 11.13
C GLU A 12 10.63 13.00 12.07
N THR A 13 10.53 13.46 13.31
CA THR A 13 9.55 12.95 14.27
C THR A 13 8.12 13.27 13.82
N LEU A 14 7.88 14.49 13.34
CA LEU A 14 6.58 14.92 12.83
C LEU A 14 6.16 14.07 11.63
N GLU A 15 7.07 13.83 10.69
CA GLU A 15 6.84 12.98 9.52
C GLU A 15 6.43 11.56 9.94
N VAL A 16 7.19 10.93 10.85
CA VAL A 16 6.88 9.58 11.33
C VAL A 16 5.51 9.52 12.02
N VAL A 17 5.17 10.51 12.85
CA VAL A 17 3.86 10.59 13.50
C VAL A 17 2.75 10.74 12.47
N TYR A 18 2.94 11.61 11.48
CA TYR A 18 1.96 11.85 10.43
C TYR A 18 1.73 10.61 9.56
N GLU A 19 2.80 9.94 9.12
CA GLU A 19 2.70 8.68 8.38
C GLU A 19 2.01 7.59 9.21
N THR A 20 2.29 7.54 10.52
CA THR A 20 1.64 6.60 11.44
C THR A 20 0.14 6.84 11.52
N LEU A 21 -0.29 8.10 11.63
CA LEU A 21 -1.71 8.46 11.64
C LEU A 21 -2.38 8.09 10.33
N LEU A 22 -1.76 8.40 9.19
CA LEU A 22 -2.29 8.02 7.87
C LEU A 22 -2.45 6.51 7.74
N MET A 23 -1.51 5.72 8.25
CA MET A 23 -1.65 4.26 8.27
C MET A 23 -2.84 3.81 9.11
N PHE A 24 -3.07 4.40 10.28
CA PHE A 24 -4.23 4.05 11.11
C PHE A 24 -5.56 4.44 10.45
N GLU A 25 -5.63 5.60 9.81
CA GLU A 25 -6.85 6.10 9.16
C GLU A 25 -7.21 5.31 7.89
N HIS A 26 -6.19 4.91 7.13
CA HIS A 26 -6.37 4.30 5.81
C HIS A 26 -6.06 2.81 5.77
N ASP A 27 -5.89 2.16 6.92
CA ASP A 27 -5.73 0.71 6.93
C ASP A 27 -7.07 0.02 6.64
N VAL A 28 -7.19 -0.41 5.39
CA VAL A 28 -8.38 -1.01 4.81
C VAL A 28 -8.13 -2.45 4.37
N VAL A 29 -9.22 -3.18 4.16
CA VAL A 29 -9.26 -4.43 3.39
C VAL A 29 -10.04 -4.20 2.10
N ALA A 30 -9.65 -4.90 1.04
CA ALA A 30 -10.32 -4.81 -0.26
C ALA A 30 -11.16 -6.07 -0.52
N THR A 31 -12.40 -5.91 -0.97
CA THR A 31 -13.27 -7.00 -1.41
C THR A 31 -13.53 -6.89 -2.90
N ARG A 32 -13.29 -7.96 -3.67
CA ARG A 32 -13.49 -7.94 -5.13
C ARG A 32 -14.98 -7.81 -5.50
N ASN A 33 -15.25 -7.03 -6.54
CA ASN A 33 -16.58 -6.88 -7.15
C ASN A 33 -16.69 -7.52 -8.55
N PHE A 34 -15.63 -8.22 -8.99
CA PHE A 34 -15.57 -8.93 -10.27
C PHE A 34 -15.42 -10.45 -10.08
N LYS A 35 -15.71 -11.20 -11.16
CA LYS A 35 -15.48 -12.65 -11.23
C LYS A 35 -14.29 -12.95 -12.15
N GLY A 36 -13.53 -13.99 -11.83
CA GLY A 36 -12.36 -14.39 -12.61
C GLY A 36 -11.14 -13.50 -12.37
N LEU A 37 -10.33 -13.32 -13.41
CA LEU A 37 -9.13 -12.48 -13.38
C LEU A 37 -9.43 -11.11 -13.99
N VAL A 38 -8.87 -10.06 -13.40
CA VAL A 38 -8.94 -8.70 -13.94
C VAL A 38 -7.70 -8.42 -14.80
N ALA A 39 -7.92 -7.97 -16.04
CA ALA A 39 -6.83 -7.57 -16.94
C ALA A 39 -6.40 -6.13 -16.62
N LEU A 40 -5.32 -5.97 -15.87
CA LEU A 40 -4.83 -4.66 -15.42
C LEU A 40 -4.46 -3.71 -16.57
N SER A 41 -3.92 -4.25 -17.67
CA SER A 41 -3.47 -3.50 -18.84
C SER A 41 -4.60 -3.13 -19.80
N HIS A 42 -5.81 -3.66 -19.62
CA HIS A 42 -6.92 -3.39 -20.53
C HIS A 42 -7.30 -1.90 -20.45
N PRO A 43 -7.51 -1.17 -21.57
CA PRO A 43 -7.77 0.27 -21.57
C PRO A 43 -8.94 0.72 -20.67
N LYS A 44 -9.96 -0.13 -20.54
CA LYS A 44 -11.08 0.06 -19.61
C LYS A 44 -10.62 0.26 -18.15
N HIS A 45 -9.59 -0.47 -17.74
CA HIS A 45 -9.07 -0.46 -16.37
C HIS A 45 -7.86 0.46 -16.25
N ASN A 46 -6.87 0.31 -17.13
CA ASN A 46 -5.64 1.12 -17.12
C ASN A 46 -4.97 1.17 -15.73
N LEU A 47 -4.83 0.00 -15.11
CA LEU A 47 -4.27 -0.18 -13.76
C LEU A 47 -2.85 -0.76 -13.80
N TYR A 48 -2.39 -1.23 -14.95
CA TYR A 48 -1.03 -1.72 -15.10
C TYR A 48 -0.03 -0.57 -15.16
N TYR A 49 1.04 -0.63 -14.36
CA TYR A 49 2.17 0.28 -14.45
C TYR A 49 3.28 -0.34 -15.31
N PRO A 50 3.42 0.05 -16.59
CA PRO A 50 4.50 -0.45 -17.42
C PRO A 50 5.84 0.10 -16.90
N MET A 51 6.72 -0.78 -16.43
CA MET A 51 8.04 -0.38 -15.91
C MET A 51 9.04 -0.11 -17.02
N THR A 52 9.12 -1.00 -18.01
CA THR A 52 10.02 -0.85 -19.16
C THR A 52 9.43 -1.59 -20.34
N ASP A 53 9.58 -1.02 -21.54
CA ASP A 53 9.26 -1.71 -22.79
C ASP A 53 10.43 -2.65 -23.14
N PRO A 54 10.26 -3.99 -23.09
CA PRO A 54 11.33 -4.92 -23.36
C PRO A 54 11.81 -4.86 -24.81
N SER A 55 11.04 -4.26 -25.72
CA SER A 55 11.38 -4.11 -27.15
C SER A 55 12.25 -2.89 -27.45
N LYS A 56 12.50 -2.00 -26.47
CA LYS A 56 13.40 -0.85 -26.65
C LYS A 56 14.86 -1.26 -26.40
N HIS A 57 15.72 -0.97 -27.36
CA HIS A 57 17.16 -1.24 -27.26
C HIS A 57 17.86 -0.43 -26.17
N ASP A 58 17.39 0.80 -25.89
CA ASP A 58 17.94 1.71 -24.88
C ASP A 58 17.09 1.73 -23.59
N ARG A 59 16.53 0.57 -23.19
CA ARG A 59 15.67 0.51 -22.01
C ARG A 59 16.47 0.80 -20.74
N GLU A 60 15.92 1.65 -19.87
CA GLU A 60 16.43 1.83 -18.52
C GLU A 60 16.36 0.51 -17.75
N GLU A 61 17.33 0.26 -16.88
CA GLU A 61 17.26 -0.91 -15.99
C GLU A 61 16.13 -0.72 -14.98
N VAL A 62 15.34 -1.79 -14.77
CA VAL A 62 14.30 -1.80 -13.76
C VAL A 62 14.97 -1.79 -12.39
N ASN A 63 14.79 -0.71 -11.63
CA ASN A 63 15.29 -0.64 -10.26
C ASN A 63 14.50 -1.59 -9.31
N GLU A 64 15.00 -1.77 -8.10
CA GLU A 64 14.41 -2.69 -7.13
C GLU A 64 12.94 -2.35 -6.80
N MET A 65 12.62 -1.06 -6.67
CA MET A 65 11.25 -0.58 -6.46
C MET A 65 10.32 -1.02 -7.60
N GLY A 66 10.80 -0.93 -8.85
CA GLY A 66 10.07 -1.37 -10.02
C GLY A 66 9.79 -2.87 -10.02
N LEU A 67 10.75 -3.69 -9.58
CA LEU A 67 10.57 -5.13 -9.45
C LEU A 67 9.52 -5.48 -8.38
N ARG A 68 9.51 -4.78 -7.24
CA ARG A 68 8.50 -4.96 -6.18
C ARG A 68 7.09 -4.61 -6.68
N TRP A 69 6.95 -3.52 -7.43
CA TRP A 69 5.68 -3.14 -8.06
C TRP A 69 5.19 -4.16 -9.09
N ASN A 70 6.09 -4.66 -9.95
CA ASN A 70 5.75 -5.72 -10.90
C ASN A 70 5.22 -6.95 -10.18
N TYR A 71 5.92 -7.39 -9.12
CA TYR A 71 5.48 -8.52 -8.31
C TYR A 71 4.14 -8.27 -7.60
N LEU A 72 3.93 -7.05 -7.07
CA LEU A 72 2.64 -6.66 -6.49
C LEU A 72 1.52 -6.80 -7.51
N MET A 73 1.68 -6.31 -8.75
CA MET A 73 0.62 -6.37 -9.78
C MET A 73 0.22 -7.81 -10.13
N ASP A 74 1.17 -8.76 -10.12
CA ASP A 74 0.89 -10.18 -10.31
C ASP A 74 0.13 -10.78 -9.11
N CYS A 75 0.28 -10.20 -7.92
CA CYS A 75 -0.29 -10.71 -6.69
C CYS A 75 -1.60 -10.03 -6.30
N ILE A 76 -1.81 -8.77 -6.67
CA ILE A 76 -2.79 -7.89 -6.07
C ILE A 76 -4.22 -8.45 -6.05
N PRO A 77 -4.74 -9.12 -7.11
CA PRO A 77 -6.12 -9.62 -7.07
C PRO A 77 -6.35 -10.70 -6.01
N ARG A 78 -5.28 -11.39 -5.56
CA ARG A 78 -5.35 -12.43 -4.53
C ARG A 78 -5.66 -11.85 -3.15
N TYR A 79 -5.32 -10.58 -2.91
CA TYR A 79 -5.57 -9.90 -1.63
C TYR A 79 -6.95 -9.25 -1.56
N PHE A 80 -7.76 -9.33 -2.64
CA PHE A 80 -9.14 -8.85 -2.64
C PHE A 80 -10.08 -9.89 -2.03
N ASP A 81 -9.78 -10.27 -0.79
CA ASP A 81 -10.43 -11.32 0.01
C ASP A 81 -11.24 -10.79 1.19
N GLY A 82 -11.27 -9.46 1.37
CA GLY A 82 -11.93 -8.79 2.49
C GLY A 82 -11.25 -8.99 3.85
N GLN A 83 -10.03 -9.53 3.88
CA GLN A 83 -9.33 -9.91 5.11
C GLN A 83 -7.88 -9.44 5.16
N THR A 84 -7.17 -9.46 4.03
CA THR A 84 -5.79 -9.02 3.93
C THR A 84 -5.73 -7.51 4.06
N ARG A 85 -5.13 -7.03 5.16
CA ARG A 85 -5.00 -5.60 5.45
C ARG A 85 -3.97 -4.98 4.52
N ILE A 86 -4.21 -3.75 4.09
CA ILE A 86 -3.26 -3.04 3.25
C ILE A 86 -1.88 -2.89 3.90
N ILE A 87 -1.79 -2.70 5.22
CA ILE A 87 -0.50 -2.67 5.92
C ILE A 87 0.29 -3.98 5.76
N GLN A 88 -0.40 -5.12 5.71
CA GLN A 88 0.23 -6.43 5.48
C GLN A 88 0.70 -6.59 4.03
N ILE A 89 0.00 -5.98 3.07
CA ILE A 89 0.42 -5.95 1.66
C ILE A 89 1.68 -5.08 1.52
N ALA A 90 1.70 -3.90 2.16
CA ALA A 90 2.84 -2.99 2.18
C ALA A 90 4.09 -3.66 2.75
N GLU A 91 3.96 -4.33 3.91
CA GLU A 91 5.05 -5.08 4.52
C GLU A 91 5.54 -6.22 3.61
N ARG A 92 4.61 -7.04 3.07
CA ARG A 92 4.97 -8.20 2.24
C ARG A 92 5.70 -7.82 0.95
N HIS A 93 5.30 -6.72 0.32
CA HIS A 93 5.89 -6.26 -0.94
C HIS A 93 6.99 -5.21 -0.74
N GLN A 94 7.24 -4.79 0.50
CA GLN A 94 8.19 -3.76 0.86
C GLN A 94 7.99 -2.47 0.04
N LEU A 95 6.73 -2.04 -0.06
CA LEU A 95 6.30 -0.85 -0.79
C LEU A 95 5.70 0.16 0.19
N PRO A 96 5.82 1.47 -0.08
CA PRO A 96 5.21 2.49 0.77
C PRO A 96 3.71 2.29 0.89
N PHE A 97 3.20 2.33 2.12
CA PHE A 97 1.78 2.13 2.42
C PHE A 97 0.87 3.03 1.58
N ASN A 98 1.18 4.33 1.53
CA ASN A 98 0.37 5.32 0.80
C ASN A 98 0.28 4.99 -0.69
N ASN A 99 1.37 4.57 -1.31
CA ASN A 99 1.35 4.24 -2.74
C ASN A 99 0.45 3.04 -3.04
N ILE A 100 0.40 2.04 -2.14
CA ILE A 100 -0.54 0.92 -2.27
C ILE A 100 -1.97 1.42 -2.06
N TYR A 101 -2.19 2.31 -1.09
CA TYR A 101 -3.52 2.82 -0.78
C TYR A 101 -4.10 3.57 -1.97
N GLU A 102 -3.33 4.51 -2.53
CA GLU A 102 -3.65 5.21 -3.77
C GLU A 102 -3.87 4.24 -4.93
N TYR A 103 -3.08 3.18 -5.03
CA TYR A 103 -3.29 2.17 -6.07
C TYR A 103 -4.62 1.44 -5.89
N LEU A 104 -4.98 1.04 -4.68
CA LEU A 104 -6.26 0.40 -4.37
C LEU A 104 -7.45 1.35 -4.59
N GLN A 105 -7.29 2.65 -4.33
CA GLN A 105 -8.30 3.66 -4.68
C GLN A 105 -8.60 3.63 -6.19
N LYS A 106 -7.60 3.49 -7.06
CA LYS A 106 -7.84 3.36 -8.52
C LYS A 106 -8.66 2.12 -8.89
N PHE A 107 -8.58 1.03 -8.13
CA PHE A 107 -9.47 -0.12 -8.31
C PHE A 107 -10.89 0.21 -7.82
N SER A 108 -11.00 0.90 -6.69
CA SER A 108 -12.27 1.32 -6.09
C SER A 108 -13.04 2.27 -7.02
N ASP A 109 -12.36 3.26 -7.60
CA ASP A 109 -12.93 4.24 -8.55
C ASP A 109 -13.48 3.59 -9.84
N LYS A 110 -13.13 2.33 -10.08
CA LYS A 110 -13.55 1.54 -11.25
C LYS A 110 -14.53 0.43 -10.88
N ASP A 111 -15.08 0.48 -9.66
CA ASP A 111 -15.98 -0.51 -9.09
C ASP A 111 -15.41 -1.94 -9.10
N LEU A 112 -14.08 -2.10 -9.15
CA LEU A 112 -13.45 -3.43 -9.14
C LEU A 112 -13.30 -3.99 -7.75
N VAL A 113 -13.18 -3.11 -6.75
CA VAL A 113 -13.11 -3.49 -5.34
C VAL A 113 -13.94 -2.53 -4.50
N THR A 114 -14.38 -3.02 -3.36
CA THR A 114 -14.92 -2.20 -2.28
C THR A 114 -13.88 -2.16 -1.17
N LEU A 115 -13.48 -0.96 -0.75
CA LEU A 115 -12.59 -0.75 0.39
C LEU A 115 -13.42 -0.55 1.66
N SER A 116 -13.05 -1.24 2.72
CA SER A 116 -13.65 -1.06 4.05
C SER A 116 -12.57 -1.02 5.13
N PRO A 117 -12.76 -0.28 6.23
CA PRO A 117 -11.83 -0.25 7.34
C PRO A 117 -11.46 -1.67 7.78
N ALA A 118 -10.16 -1.90 8.03
CA ALA A 118 -9.71 -3.20 8.47
C ALA A 118 -10.35 -3.55 9.83
N PRO A 119 -10.84 -4.79 10.00
CA PRO A 119 -11.40 -5.21 11.28
C PRO A 119 -10.29 -5.21 12.33
N PHE A 120 -10.59 -4.61 13.49
CA PHE A 120 -9.69 -4.64 14.63
C PHE A 120 -9.65 -6.06 15.21
N LYS A 121 -8.69 -6.88 14.79
CA LYS A 121 -8.48 -8.23 15.33
C LYS A 121 -7.53 -8.16 16.52
N GLU A 122 -8.05 -8.53 17.70
CA GLU A 122 -7.36 -8.84 18.95
C GLU A 122 -6.09 -8.01 19.24
N PRO A 123 -6.21 -6.83 19.87
CA PRO A 123 -5.03 -6.15 20.37
C PRO A 123 -4.36 -7.08 21.39
N LYS A 124 -3.05 -7.35 21.22
CA LYS A 124 -2.27 -8.03 22.27
C LYS A 124 -2.53 -7.28 23.57
N LYS A 125 -3.04 -7.98 24.59
CA LYS A 125 -3.23 -7.40 25.93
C LYS A 125 -1.90 -6.78 26.37
N ARG A 126 -1.89 -5.47 26.58
CA ARG A 126 -0.72 -4.80 27.15
C ARG A 126 -0.67 -5.14 28.63
N ASN A 127 0.37 -5.85 29.06
CA ASN A 127 0.68 -6.00 30.47
C ASN A 127 1.32 -4.69 30.94
N ILE A 128 0.49 -3.74 31.35
CA ILE A 128 0.96 -2.48 31.92
C ILE A 128 1.24 -2.75 33.41
N PRO A 129 2.48 -2.62 33.90
CA PRO A 129 2.77 -2.76 35.32
C PRO A 129 1.98 -1.71 36.12
N PRO A 130 1.50 -2.04 37.34
CA PRO A 130 0.85 -1.07 38.20
C PRO A 130 1.83 0.07 38.52
N TYR A 131 1.32 1.30 38.47
CA TYR A 131 2.03 2.52 38.88
C TYR A 131 2.32 2.52 40.38
#